data_AF-A0A1H3L721-F1
#
_entry.id   AF-A0A1H3L721-F1
#
_cell.length_a   1.000
_cell.length_b   1.000
_cell.length_c   1.000
_cell.angle_alpha   90.00
_cell.angle_beta   90.00
_cell.angle_gamma   90.00
#
_symmetry.space_group_name_H-M   'P 1'
#
loop_
_entity.id
_entity.type
_entity.pdbx_description
1 polymer ?
#
loop_
_entity_poly.entity_id
_entity_poly.type
_entity_poly.pdbx_seq_one_letter_code
_entity_poly.pdbx_strand_id
1 'polypeptide(L)'
;MTSISLAEYKKINKPKRRAKRPASVKKERVVSEGEAVLSQHLRAHKIKFEQEFQFNADRKWRADFHLIGMGILIEVEGGIWSGGRHTRGKGYLGDMEKYNSATALGYQVYRYSTEQVKSGLALEEILKRIG
;
A
#
# COMPACT_ATOMS: atom_id res chain seq x y z
N MET A 1 -44.46 23.07 15.43
CA MET A 1 -43.26 22.74 14.64
C MET A 1 -43.66 21.76 13.56
N THR A 2 -43.59 22.15 12.30
CA THR A 2 -43.89 21.27 11.17
C THR A 2 -42.70 20.36 10.90
N SER A 3 -42.86 19.05 11.14
CA SER A 3 -41.85 18.05 10.79
C SER A 3 -41.96 17.70 9.31
N ILE A 4 -40.91 17.98 8.54
CA ILE A 4 -40.80 17.51 7.15
C ILE A 4 -40.65 15.99 7.11
N SER A 5 -41.24 15.35 6.11
CA SER A 5 -41.14 13.90 5.95
C SER A 5 -39.69 13.47 5.66
N LEU A 6 -39.30 12.23 6.03
CA LEU A 6 -37.99 11.67 5.67
C LEU A 6 -37.74 11.69 4.15
N ALA A 7 -38.80 11.60 3.35
CA ALA A 7 -38.74 11.70 1.90
C ALA A 7 -38.39 13.13 1.43
N GLU A 8 -38.97 14.16 2.04
CA GLU A 8 -38.60 15.56 1.79
C GLU A 8 -37.20 15.88 2.28
N TYR A 9 -36.83 15.44 3.49
CA TYR A 9 -35.48 15.63 4.01
C TYR A 9 -34.42 15.08 3.06
N LYS A 10 -34.65 13.88 2.52
CA LYS A 10 -33.77 13.25 1.52
C LYS A 10 -33.78 13.98 0.18
N LYS A 11 -34.87 14.64 -0.24
CA LYS A 11 -34.93 15.46 -1.47
C LYS A 11 -34.13 16.75 -1.33
N ILE A 12 -34.24 17.42 -0.18
CA ILE A 12 -33.59 18.69 0.09
C ILE A 12 -32.08 18.48 0.31
N ASN A 13 -31.69 17.38 0.96
CA ASN A 13 -30.29 17.04 1.25
C ASN A 13 -29.66 16.06 0.25
N LYS A 14 -30.11 16.02 -1.01
CA LYS A 14 -29.45 15.16 -2.01
C LYS A 14 -28.03 15.67 -2.26
N PRO A 15 -26.98 14.85 -2.04
CA PRO A 15 -25.63 15.25 -2.39
C PRO A 15 -25.56 15.52 -3.90
N LYS A 16 -25.13 16.72 -4.29
CA LYS A 16 -24.94 17.08 -5.70
C LYS A 16 -23.99 16.05 -6.32
N ARG A 17 -24.44 15.35 -7.37
CA ARG A 17 -23.57 14.49 -8.19
C ARG A 17 -22.43 15.33 -8.74
N ARG A 18 -21.21 15.13 -8.22
CA ARG A 18 -20.00 15.74 -8.79
C ARG A 18 -19.83 15.22 -10.22
N ALA A 19 -19.49 16.12 -11.14
CA ALA A 19 -19.12 15.75 -12.51
C ALA A 19 -18.01 14.69 -12.47
N LYS A 20 -18.10 13.67 -13.33
CA LYS A 20 -17.02 12.68 -13.49
C LYS A 20 -15.76 13.45 -13.91
N ARG A 21 -14.72 13.41 -13.09
CA ARG A 21 -13.41 13.96 -13.46
C ARG A 21 -12.93 13.23 -14.72
N PRO A 22 -12.32 13.93 -15.69
CA PRO A 22 -11.77 13.28 -16.87
C PRO A 22 -10.82 12.17 -16.45
N ALA A 23 -10.81 11.07 -17.20
CA ALA A 23 -9.90 9.96 -16.95
C ALA A 23 -8.47 10.50 -16.91
N SER A 24 -7.78 10.36 -15.78
CA SER A 24 -6.38 10.77 -15.67
C SER A 24 -5.57 9.96 -16.67
N VAL A 25 -4.80 10.63 -17.53
CA VAL A 25 -3.79 9.98 -18.38
C VAL A 25 -2.92 9.08 -17.50
N LYS A 26 -2.71 7.83 -17.90
CA LYS A 26 -1.82 6.89 -17.20
C LYS A 26 -0.41 7.48 -17.19
N LYS A 27 -0.05 8.21 -16.13
CA LYS A 27 1.34 8.62 -15.88
C LYS A 27 2.15 7.37 -15.56
N GLU A 28 3.36 7.29 -16.08
CA GLU A 28 4.33 6.28 -15.68
C GLU A 28 4.54 6.33 -14.16
N ARG A 29 4.68 5.16 -13.55
CA ARG A 29 4.90 5.03 -12.11
C ARG A 29 6.27 5.63 -11.79
N VAL A 30 6.28 6.65 -10.95
CA VAL A 30 7.51 7.19 -10.38
C VAL A 30 7.85 6.33 -9.15
N VAL A 31 9.01 5.69 -9.16
CA VAL A 31 9.52 4.92 -8.02
C VAL A 31 9.73 5.87 -6.85
N SER A 32 9.21 5.51 -5.67
CA SER A 32 9.41 6.35 -4.48
C SER A 32 10.87 6.33 -4.02
N GLU A 33 11.30 7.38 -3.30
CA GLU A 33 12.65 7.44 -2.74
C GLU A 33 12.96 6.22 -1.85
N GLY A 34 12.00 5.82 -1.01
CA GLY A 34 12.15 4.66 -0.13
C GLY A 34 12.32 3.35 -0.91
N GLU A 35 11.52 3.12 -1.95
CA GLU A 35 11.71 1.93 -2.80
C GLU A 35 13.06 1.94 -3.51
N ALA A 36 13.52 3.10 -4.01
CA ALA A 36 14.82 3.21 -4.66
C ALA A 36 15.96 2.86 -3.70
N VAL A 37 15.92 3.39 -2.47
CA VAL A 37 16.92 3.12 -1.44
C VAL A 37 16.89 1.65 -1.01
N LEU A 38 15.72 1.07 -0.76
CA LEU A 38 15.62 -0.34 -0.38
C LEU A 38 16.14 -1.26 -1.49
N SER A 39 15.80 -0.97 -2.75
CA SER A 39 16.34 -1.70 -3.90
C SER A 39 17.87 -1.66 -3.94
N GLN A 40 18.48 -0.50 -3.66
CA GLN A 40 19.92 -0.38 -3.58
C GLN A 40 20.50 -1.21 -2.44
N HIS A 41 19.90 -1.16 -1.25
CA HIS A 41 20.32 -1.95 -0.09
C HIS A 41 20.27 -3.46 -0.39
N LEU A 42 19.16 -3.96 -0.92
CA LEU A 42 19.02 -5.39 -1.24
C LEU A 42 20.04 -5.84 -2.30
N ARG A 43 20.30 -5.02 -3.33
CA ARG A 43 21.33 -5.28 -4.34
C ARG A 43 22.73 -5.33 -3.74
N ALA A 44 23.08 -4.38 -2.88
CA ALA A 44 24.38 -4.32 -2.23
C ALA A 44 24.68 -5.58 -1.39
N HIS A 45 23.64 -6.13 -0.75
CA HIS A 45 23.72 -7.35 0.04
C HIS A 45 23.47 -8.65 -0.76
N LYS A 46 23.36 -8.55 -2.10
CA LYS A 46 23.12 -9.69 -3.01
C LYS A 46 21.86 -10.49 -2.69
N ILE A 47 20.86 -9.85 -2.09
CA ILE A 47 19.56 -10.44 -1.82
C ILE A 47 18.77 -10.41 -3.13
N LYS A 48 18.24 -11.56 -3.56
CA LYS A 48 17.41 -11.65 -4.76
C LYS A 48 15.99 -11.16 -4.43
N PHE A 49 15.47 -10.24 -5.23
CA PHE A 49 14.12 -9.72 -5.05
C PHE A 49 13.42 -9.42 -6.37
N GLU A 50 12.09 -9.40 -6.33
CA GLU A 50 11.23 -8.89 -7.40
C GLU A 50 10.49 -7.64 -6.90
N GLN A 51 10.35 -6.63 -7.75
CA GLN A 51 9.54 -5.45 -7.46
C GLN A 51 8.13 -5.59 -8.01
N GLU A 52 7.15 -4.92 -7.39
CA GLU A 52 5.76 -4.93 -7.83
C GLU A 52 5.17 -6.35 -7.96
N PHE A 53 5.62 -7.25 -7.09
CA PHE A 53 5.31 -8.68 -7.16
C PHE A 53 3.82 -8.91 -6.91
N GLN A 54 3.14 -9.48 -7.91
CA GLN A 54 1.72 -9.80 -7.81
C GLN A 54 1.53 -11.13 -7.06
N PHE A 55 1.38 -11.04 -5.73
CA PHE A 55 1.24 -12.23 -4.89
C PHE A 55 -0.17 -12.84 -4.91
N ASN A 56 -1.19 -12.09 -5.34
CA ASN A 56 -2.58 -12.56 -5.43
C ASN A 56 -3.10 -12.45 -6.87
N ALA A 57 -3.48 -13.58 -7.46
CA ALA A 57 -3.96 -13.67 -8.84
C ALA A 57 -5.35 -13.02 -9.02
N ASP A 58 -6.26 -13.19 -8.06
CA ASP A 58 -7.65 -12.78 -8.16
C ASP A 58 -7.84 -11.27 -7.99
N ARG A 59 -7.22 -10.73 -6.94
CA ARG A 59 -7.36 -9.31 -6.54
C ARG A 59 -6.29 -8.42 -7.18
N LYS A 60 -5.34 -9.02 -7.92
CA LYS A 60 -4.19 -8.35 -8.56
C LYS A 60 -3.40 -7.47 -7.58
N TRP A 61 -3.35 -7.87 -6.30
CA TRP A 61 -2.56 -7.17 -5.31
C TRP A 61 -1.09 -7.38 -5.57
N ARG A 62 -0.33 -6.30 -5.38
CA ARG A 62 1.11 -6.25 -5.54
C ARG A 62 1.75 -5.81 -4.25
N ALA A 63 2.89 -6.40 -3.93
CA ALA A 63 3.80 -5.90 -2.92
C ALA A 63 4.95 -5.14 -3.60
N ASP A 64 5.48 -4.12 -2.92
CA ASP A 64 6.59 -3.35 -3.47
C ASP A 64 7.81 -4.23 -3.73
N PHE A 65 8.09 -5.17 -2.81
CA PHE A 65 9.15 -6.17 -2.96
C PHE A 65 8.71 -7.56 -2.53
N HIS A 66 9.20 -8.57 -3.25
CA HIS A 66 9.21 -9.97 -2.81
C HIS A 66 10.66 -10.47 -2.74
N LEU A 67 11.07 -11.01 -1.59
CA LEU A 67 12.38 -11.65 -1.45
C LEU A 67 12.29 -13.09 -1.95
N ILE A 68 12.97 -13.37 -3.08
CA ILE A 68 12.81 -14.61 -3.83
C ILE A 68 13.28 -15.81 -2.97
N GLY A 69 12.41 -16.81 -2.83
CA GLY A 69 12.71 -18.04 -2.11
C GLY A 69 12.55 -17.94 -0.58
N MET A 70 12.16 -16.79 -0.04
CA MET A 70 12.03 -16.56 1.40
C MET A 70 10.58 -16.47 1.87
N GLY A 71 9.61 -16.36 0.95
CA GLY A 71 8.20 -16.15 1.31
C GLY A 71 7.95 -14.79 2.00
N ILE A 72 8.87 -13.83 1.83
CA ILE A 72 8.78 -12.50 2.44
C ILE A 72 8.31 -11.47 1.41
N LEU A 73 7.36 -10.63 1.81
CA LEU A 73 6.91 -9.43 1.10
C LEU A 73 7.26 -8.19 1.92
N ILE A 74 7.79 -7.16 1.26
CA ILE A 74 8.08 -5.87 1.88
C ILE A 74 7.23 -4.79 1.21
N GLU A 75 6.62 -3.94 2.04
CA GLU A 75 5.93 -2.71 1.62
C GLU A 75 6.67 -1.49 2.18
N VAL A 76 6.86 -0.48 1.34
CA VAL A 76 7.44 0.81 1.70
C VAL A 76 6.32 1.84 1.82
N GLU A 77 5.91 2.09 3.06
CA GLU A 77 4.79 2.96 3.40
C GLU A 77 5.21 4.43 3.31
N GLY A 78 4.94 5.05 2.16
CA GLY A 78 5.14 6.48 1.92
C GLY A 78 3.96 7.34 2.40
N GLY A 79 4.25 8.58 2.80
CA GLY A 79 3.20 9.57 3.06
C GLY A 79 2.27 9.24 4.23
N ILE A 80 2.76 8.50 5.22
CA ILE A 80 2.00 8.10 6.44
C ILE A 80 1.34 9.31 7.12
N TRP A 81 2.01 10.46 7.12
CA TRP A 81 1.53 11.71 7.74
C TRP A 81 0.70 12.61 6.81
N SER A 82 0.50 12.23 5.55
CA SER A 82 -0.09 13.11 4.53
C SER A 82 -1.63 13.16 4.52
N GLY A 83 -2.31 12.39 5.38
CA GLY A 83 -3.78 12.28 5.34
C GLY A 83 -4.31 11.60 4.06
N GLY A 84 -3.45 10.80 3.41
CA GLY A 84 -3.67 10.15 2.13
C GLY A 84 -4.63 8.96 2.17
N ARG A 85 -4.59 8.13 1.11
CA ARG A 85 -5.43 6.93 1.00
C ARG A 85 -5.28 6.00 2.20
N HIS A 86 -4.04 5.74 2.60
CA HIS A 86 -3.69 4.76 3.65
C HIS A 86 -4.20 5.16 5.04
N THR A 87 -4.39 6.44 5.31
CA THR A 87 -4.91 6.94 6.60
C THR A 87 -6.43 7.11 6.59
N ARG A 88 -7.09 7.07 5.43
CA ARG A 88 -8.56 7.14 5.34
C ARG A 88 -9.15 5.76 5.58
N GLY A 89 -10.23 5.68 6.36
CA GLY A 89 -10.83 4.39 6.78
C GLY A 89 -11.07 3.40 5.64
N LYS A 90 -11.55 3.86 4.47
CA LYS A 90 -11.74 2.97 3.30
C LYS A 90 -10.43 2.38 2.76
N GLY A 91 -9.37 3.18 2.70
CA GLY A 91 -8.07 2.71 2.24
C GLY A 91 -7.44 1.76 3.25
N TYR A 92 -7.47 2.15 4.52
CA TYR A 92 -7.00 1.34 5.63
C TYR A 92 -7.65 -0.06 5.69
N LEU A 93 -8.98 -0.14 5.56
CA LEU A 93 -9.69 -1.43 5.50
C LEU A 93 -9.25 -2.29 4.30
N GLY A 94 -8.98 -1.67 3.15
CA GLY A 94 -8.46 -2.36 1.98
C GLY A 94 -7.04 -2.88 2.17
N ASP A 95 -6.21 -2.14 2.89
CA ASP A 95 -4.85 -2.57 3.22
C ASP A 95 -4.87 -3.74 4.22
N MET A 96 -5.78 -3.72 5.22
CA MET A 96 -6.01 -4.87 6.10
C MET A 96 -6.39 -6.14 5.32
N GLU A 97 -7.31 -6.02 4.36
CA GLU A 97 -7.74 -7.14 3.52
C GLU A 97 -6.56 -7.69 2.69
N LYS A 98 -5.77 -6.79 2.09
CA LYS A 98 -4.57 -7.12 1.30
C LYS A 98 -3.57 -7.92 2.15
N TYR A 99 -3.22 -7.42 3.34
CA TYR A 99 -2.21 -8.04 4.18
C TYR A 99 -2.66 -9.36 4.78
N ASN A 100 -3.92 -9.48 5.20
CA ASN A 100 -4.48 -10.75 5.66
C ASN A 100 -4.45 -11.81 4.55
N SER A 101 -4.74 -11.41 3.31
CA SER A 101 -4.65 -12.34 2.18
C SER A 101 -3.22 -12.76 1.87
N ALA A 102 -2.25 -11.86 1.98
CA ALA A 102 -0.84 -12.24 1.83
C ALA A 102 -0.44 -13.28 2.88
N THR A 103 -0.83 -13.07 4.14
CA THR A 103 -0.60 -14.04 5.22
C THR A 103 -1.30 -15.37 4.98
N ALA A 104 -2.56 -15.36 4.53
CA ALA A 104 -3.30 -16.57 4.19
C ALA A 104 -2.65 -17.37 3.06
N LEU A 105 -1.94 -16.70 2.14
CA LEU A 105 -1.17 -17.31 1.06
C LEU A 105 0.23 -17.78 1.51
N GLY A 106 0.55 -17.69 2.80
CA GLY A 106 1.82 -18.15 3.38
C GLY A 106 2.95 -17.12 3.35
N TYR A 107 2.66 -15.87 2.95
CA TYR A 107 3.67 -14.82 2.95
C TYR A 107 3.80 -14.15 4.32
N GLN A 108 5.04 -13.85 4.70
CA GLN A 108 5.33 -12.90 5.78
C GLN A 108 5.39 -11.49 5.20
N VAL A 109 4.60 -10.57 5.75
CA VAL A 109 4.57 -9.17 5.28
C VAL A 109 5.23 -8.27 6.30
N TYR A 110 6.25 -7.52 5.87
CA TYR A 110 6.87 -6.46 6.67
C TYR A 110 6.66 -5.11 6.01
N ARG A 111 6.31 -4.12 6.84
CA ARG A 111 5.97 -2.76 6.39
C ARG A 111 6.96 -1.80 7.03
N TYR A 112 7.62 -1.00 6.22
CA TYR A 112 8.58 0.00 6.69
C TYR A 112 8.22 1.37 6.14
N SER A 113 8.37 2.41 6.95
CA SER A 113 8.26 3.78 6.43
C SER A 113 9.46 4.13 5.56
N THR A 114 9.31 5.16 4.73
CA THR A 114 10.45 5.72 3.97
C THR A 114 11.62 6.09 4.87
N GLU A 115 11.35 6.63 6.06
CA GLU A 115 12.38 7.01 7.03
C GLU A 115 13.12 5.79 7.59
N GLN A 116 12.41 4.70 7.91
CA GLN A 116 13.02 3.45 8.39
C GLN A 116 13.88 2.76 7.32
N VAL A 117 13.49 2.90 6.04
CA VAL A 117 14.34 2.42 4.94
C VAL A 117 15.59 3.27 4.82
N LYS A 118 15.45 4.60 4.84
CA LYS A 118 16.58 5.53 4.72
C LYS A 118 17.56 5.45 5.89
N SER A 119 17.08 5.16 7.10
CA SER A 119 17.94 4.97 8.27
C SER A 119 18.70 3.65 8.27
N GLY A 120 18.37 2.72 7.37
CA GLY A 120 18.96 1.37 7.32
C GLY A 120 18.29 0.37 8.25
N LEU A 121 17.33 0.78 9.10
CA LEU A 121 16.61 -0.11 10.01
C LEU A 121 15.93 -1.26 9.26
N ALA A 122 15.26 -0.95 8.15
CA ALA A 122 14.59 -1.97 7.34
C ALA A 122 15.57 -3.05 6.84
N LEU A 123 16.78 -2.63 6.43
CA LEU A 123 17.81 -3.55 5.96
C LEU A 123 18.34 -4.43 7.09
N GLU A 124 18.66 -3.84 8.24
CA GLU A 124 19.12 -4.58 9.42
C GLU A 124 18.11 -5.67 9.82
N GLU A 125 16.84 -5.30 9.87
CA GLU A 125 15.75 -6.21 10.20
C GLU A 125 15.55 -7.31 9.16
N ILE A 126 15.71 -7.02 7.87
CA ILE A 126 15.66 -8.01 6.81
C ILE A 126 16.83 -9.00 6.97
N LEU A 127 18.05 -8.51 7.18
CA LEU A 127 19.24 -9.34 7.35
C LEU A 127 19.11 -10.31 8.52
N LYS A 128 18.58 -9.86 9.67
CA LYS A 128 18.33 -10.70 10.84
C LYS A 128 17.32 -11.84 10.61
N ARG A 129 16.47 -11.73 9.59
CA ARG A 129 15.43 -12.73 9.29
C ARG A 129 15.87 -13.75 8.26
N ILE A 130 16.81 -13.38 7.38
CA ILE A 130 17.29 -14.22 6.28
C ILE A 130 18.61 -14.92 6.58
N GLY A 131 19.33 -14.48 7.60
CA GLY A 131 20.52 -15.14 8.16
C GLY A 131 20.15 -15.97 9.38
#